data_AF-A0A9Q0V393-F1
#
_entry.id   AF-A0A9Q0V393-F1
#
_cell.length_a   1.000
_cell.length_b   1.000
_cell.length_c   1.000
_cell.angle_alpha   90.00
_cell.angle_beta   90.00
_cell.angle_gamma   90.00
#
_symmetry.space_group_name_H-M   'P 1'
#
loop_
_entity.id
_entity.type
_entity.pdbx_description
1 polymer ?
#
loop_
_entity_poly.entity_id
_entity_poly.type
_entity_poly.pdbx_seq_one_letter_code
_entity_poly.pdbx_strand_id
1 'polypeptide(L)'
;MDTESSTFETTEMLADFLASTPLLSESWRLCNLANQNSPVGFVANQVGSIGYLAFSGTLFVSGSDPSFKNLVCLTVRDGAGNDLFAPLHDKNEGEEPVMVQGALLRIFENMYSNPSFQYQVSFLPW
;
A
#
# COMPACT_ATOMS: atom_id res chain seq x y z
N MET A 1 14.36 26.33 -32.05
CA MET A 1 15.19 25.39 -31.28
C MET A 1 14.37 25.11 -30.05
N ASP A 2 13.54 24.09 -30.15
CA ASP A 2 12.60 23.75 -29.09
C ASP A 2 13.40 22.97 -28.03
N THR A 3 13.48 23.57 -26.85
CA THR A 3 14.15 23.00 -25.68
C THR A 3 13.23 21.90 -25.14
N GLU A 4 13.26 20.72 -25.76
CA GLU A 4 12.67 19.53 -25.17
C GLU A 4 13.46 19.24 -23.88
N SER A 5 12.92 19.62 -22.73
CA SER A 5 13.39 19.10 -21.45
C SER A 5 13.24 17.59 -21.50
N SER A 6 14.36 16.89 -21.52
CA SER A 6 14.40 15.43 -21.64
C SER A 6 13.72 14.80 -20.42
N THR A 7 12.82 13.84 -20.64
CA THR A 7 12.16 13.05 -19.57
C THR A 7 13.17 12.36 -18.64
N PHE A 8 14.39 12.14 -19.11
CA PHE A 8 15.49 11.62 -18.31
C PHE A 8 15.97 12.62 -17.25
N GLU A 9 16.20 13.87 -17.63
CA GLU A 9 16.68 14.93 -16.72
C GLU A 9 15.65 15.23 -15.62
N THR A 10 14.35 15.15 -15.95
CA THR A 10 13.28 15.31 -14.95
C THR A 10 13.18 14.11 -14.00
N THR A 11 13.51 12.90 -14.46
CA THR A 11 13.54 11.70 -13.62
C THR A 11 14.72 11.70 -12.66
N GLU A 12 15.91 12.10 -13.12
CA GLU A 12 17.12 12.23 -12.29
C GLU A 12 16.92 13.28 -11.20
N MET A 13 16.44 14.47 -11.55
CA MET A 13 16.17 15.53 -10.58
C MET A 13 15.13 15.11 -9.51
N LEU A 14 14.08 14.37 -9.91
CA LEU A 14 13.10 13.83 -8.96
C LEU A 14 13.72 12.77 -8.05
N ALA A 15 14.55 11.87 -8.58
CA ALA A 15 15.22 10.85 -7.79
C ALA A 15 16.18 11.47 -6.77
N ASP A 16 16.98 12.46 -7.19
CA ASP A 16 17.88 13.22 -6.31
C ASP A 16 17.10 13.97 -5.25
N PHE A 17 15.99 14.61 -5.62
CA PHE A 17 15.13 15.27 -4.65
C PHE A 17 14.59 14.28 -3.62
N LEU A 18 14.01 13.15 -4.03
CA LEU A 18 13.51 12.12 -3.11
C LEU A 18 14.60 11.59 -2.19
N ALA A 19 15.80 11.32 -2.74
CA ALA A 19 16.97 10.86 -1.98
C ALA A 19 17.48 11.91 -0.98
N SER A 20 17.29 13.20 -1.27
CA SER A 20 17.63 14.29 -0.35
C SER A 20 16.64 14.43 0.82
N THR A 21 15.47 13.78 0.75
CA THR A 21 14.49 13.77 1.84
C THR A 21 14.64 12.56 2.75
N PRO A 22 14.16 12.61 4.02
CA PRO A 22 14.09 11.45 4.89
C PRO A 22 13.08 10.37 4.45
N LEU A 23 12.31 10.60 3.37
CA LEU A 23 11.19 9.73 3.01
C LEU A 23 11.62 8.28 2.82
N LEU A 24 12.68 8.05 2.05
CA LEU A 24 13.16 6.69 1.74
C LEU A 24 13.77 6.00 2.96
N SER A 25 14.60 6.72 3.73
CA SER A 25 15.26 6.17 4.91
C SER A 25 14.26 5.84 6.03
N GLU A 26 13.29 6.72 6.29
CA GLU A 26 12.23 6.47 7.29
C GLU A 26 11.27 5.36 6.85
N SER A 27 10.87 5.34 5.58
CA SER A 27 10.03 4.26 5.04
C SER A 27 10.73 2.90 5.19
N TRP A 28 12.00 2.81 4.81
CA TRP A 28 12.77 1.56 4.93
C TRP A 28 12.95 1.13 6.39
N ARG A 29 13.26 2.07 7.29
CA ARG A 29 13.38 1.80 8.73
C ARG A 29 12.07 1.24 9.29
N LEU A 30 10.92 1.81 8.92
CA LEU A 30 9.62 1.35 9.39
C LEU A 30 9.20 0.01 8.77
N CYS A 31 9.53 -0.28 7.51
CA CYS A 31 9.35 -1.61 6.93
C CYS A 31 10.13 -2.68 7.69
N ASN A 32 11.37 -2.40 8.08
CA ASN A 32 12.16 -3.31 8.90
C ASN A 32 11.53 -3.53 10.29
N LEU A 33 10.99 -2.47 10.90
CA LEU A 33 10.28 -2.58 12.18
C LEU A 33 8.99 -3.38 12.03
N ALA A 34 8.22 -3.18 10.95
CA ALA A 34 7.02 -3.96 10.66
C ALA A 34 7.34 -5.46 10.53
N ASN A 35 8.45 -5.82 9.86
CA ASN A 35 8.91 -7.21 9.76
C ASN A 35 9.24 -7.86 11.11
N GLN A 36 9.61 -7.07 12.12
CA GLN A 36 9.87 -7.57 13.48
C GLN A 36 8.58 -7.67 14.32
N ASN A 37 7.54 -6.91 13.97
CA ASN A 37 6.27 -6.82 14.71
C ASN A 37 5.27 -7.94 14.37
N SER A 38 5.73 -9.18 14.38
CA SER A 38 4.84 -10.35 14.29
C SER A 38 4.06 -10.55 15.61
N PRO A 39 2.75 -10.89 15.60
CA PRO A 39 1.92 -11.23 14.44
C PRO A 39 1.11 -10.05 13.86
N VAL A 40 1.27 -8.83 14.41
CA VAL A 40 0.48 -7.65 14.00
C VAL A 40 0.78 -7.25 12.56
N GLY A 41 2.06 -7.26 12.19
CA GLY A 41 2.54 -7.13 10.82
C GLY A 41 2.34 -5.77 10.15
N PHE A 42 2.04 -4.73 10.93
CA PHE A 42 2.09 -3.34 10.46
C PHE A 42 2.61 -2.42 11.56
N VAL A 43 3.04 -1.22 11.16
CA VAL A 43 3.45 -0.14 12.06
C VAL A 43 2.88 1.17 11.53
N ALA A 44 2.09 1.85 12.35
CA ALA A 44 1.74 3.25 12.15
C ALA A 44 2.68 4.12 12.98
N ASN A 45 3.29 5.13 12.37
CA ASN A 45 4.16 6.06 13.09
C ASN A 45 4.09 7.46 12.47
N GLN A 46 4.23 8.49 13.29
CA GLN A 46 4.32 9.87 12.83
C GLN A 46 5.76 10.35 12.97
N VAL A 47 6.34 10.85 11.87
CA VAL A 47 7.66 11.49 11.87
C VAL A 47 7.47 12.95 11.47
N GLY A 48 7.63 13.85 12.43
CA GLY A 48 7.31 15.26 12.24
C GLY A 48 5.83 15.45 11.92
N SER A 49 5.52 16.00 10.75
CA SER A 49 4.14 16.21 10.27
C SER A 49 3.63 15.11 9.34
N ILE A 50 4.42 14.05 9.10
CA ILE A 50 4.11 13.02 8.11
C ILE A 50 3.69 11.74 8.83
N GLY A 51 2.54 11.20 8.46
CA GLY A 51 2.08 9.89 8.88
C GLY A 51 2.66 8.80 7.98
N TYR A 52 3.25 7.78 8.60
CA TYR A 52 3.77 6.60 7.93
C TYR A 52 2.96 5.38 8.36
N LEU A 53 2.60 4.56 7.38
CA LEU A 53 2.01 3.25 7.59
C LEU A 53 2.86 2.22 6.84
N ALA A 54 3.57 1.39 7.58
CA ALA A 54 4.41 0.33 7.02
C ALA A 54 3.76 -1.04 7.24
N PHE A 55 3.74 -1.85 6.19
CA PHE A 55 3.28 -3.24 6.24
C PHE A 55 4.49 -4.18 6.21
N SER A 56 4.39 -5.27 6.96
CA SER A 56 5.40 -6.31 6.94
C SER A 56 5.31 -7.13 5.65
N GLY A 57 6.45 -7.31 4.99
CA GLY A 57 6.59 -8.17 3.82
C GLY A 57 6.67 -9.67 4.16
N THR A 58 6.73 -10.02 5.45
CA THR A 58 6.77 -11.40 5.94
C THR A 58 5.41 -11.90 6.40
N LEU A 59 4.36 -11.09 6.27
CA LEU A 59 3.01 -11.49 6.62
C LEU A 59 2.53 -12.63 5.72
N PHE A 60 1.91 -13.62 6.35
CA PHE A 60 1.28 -14.72 5.67
C PHE A 60 -0.08 -14.99 6.32
N VAL A 61 -1.12 -15.09 5.49
CA VAL A 61 -2.45 -15.53 5.94
C VAL A 61 -2.62 -16.98 5.54
N SER A 62 -3.05 -17.84 6.47
CA SER A 62 -3.34 -19.25 6.19
C SER A 62 -4.31 -19.39 5.02
N GLY A 63 -3.95 -20.20 4.03
CA GLY A 63 -4.74 -20.37 2.81
C GLY A 63 -4.50 -19.31 1.73
N SER A 64 -3.56 -18.38 1.92
CA SER A 64 -3.06 -17.53 0.84
C SER A 64 -2.11 -18.33 -0.09
N ASP A 65 -2.17 -18.04 -1.39
CA ASP A 65 -1.31 -18.68 -2.39
C ASP A 65 0.12 -18.13 -2.27
N PRO A 66 1.10 -18.94 -1.82
CA PRO A 66 2.47 -18.48 -1.62
C PRO A 66 3.19 -18.16 -2.94
N SER A 67 2.62 -18.56 -4.09
CA SER A 67 3.21 -18.28 -5.39
C SER A 67 2.99 -16.86 -5.88
N PHE A 68 2.01 -16.13 -5.30
CA PHE A 68 1.61 -14.79 -5.76
C PHE A 68 1.39 -14.71 -7.28
N LYS A 69 0.84 -15.78 -7.87
CA LYS A 69 0.51 -15.84 -9.30
C LYS A 69 -0.97 -15.69 -9.57
N ASN A 70 -1.80 -15.95 -8.57
CA ASN A 70 -3.25 -15.90 -8.71
C ASN A 70 -3.76 -14.45 -8.69
N LEU A 71 -4.22 -13.98 -9.85
CA LEU A 71 -4.94 -12.73 -9.99
C LEU A 71 -6.44 -12.96 -9.81
N VAL A 72 -7.07 -12.12 -8.99
CA VAL A 72 -8.50 -12.13 -8.74
C VAL A 72 -9.10 -10.79 -9.14
N CYS A 73 -10.35 -10.82 -9.60
CA CYS A 73 -11.13 -9.62 -9.82
C CYS A 73 -11.34 -8.92 -8.48
N LEU A 74 -10.94 -7.66 -8.37
CA LEU A 74 -11.28 -6.80 -7.26
C LEU A 74 -12.78 -6.51 -7.37
N THR A 75 -13.56 -6.89 -6.38
CA THR A 75 -15.00 -6.66 -6.37
C THR A 75 -15.31 -5.36 -5.66
N VAL A 76 -16.42 -4.70 -6.05
CA VAL A 76 -16.91 -3.48 -5.39
C VAL A 76 -17.04 -3.68 -3.88
N ARG A 77 -17.55 -4.85 -3.49
CA ARG A 77 -17.63 -5.29 -2.10
C ARG A 77 -16.43 -6.15 -1.72
N ASP A 78 -15.83 -5.87 -0.57
CA ASP A 78 -14.79 -6.70 0.03
C ASP A 78 -15.37 -8.02 0.59
N GLY A 79 -14.50 -8.91 1.10
CA GLY A 79 -14.91 -10.16 1.74
C GLY A 79 -15.87 -10.00 2.94
N ALA A 80 -15.98 -8.80 3.53
CA ALA A 80 -16.88 -8.47 4.63
C ALA A 80 -18.18 -7.77 4.16
N GLY A 81 -18.33 -7.51 2.86
CA GLY A 81 -19.49 -6.86 2.27
C GLY A 81 -19.46 -5.34 2.29
N ASN A 82 -18.33 -4.71 2.64
CA ASN A 82 -18.16 -3.26 2.61
C ASN A 82 -17.75 -2.79 1.22
N ASP A 83 -18.14 -1.57 0.85
CA ASP A 83 -17.81 -0.95 -0.44
C ASP A 83 -16.39 -0.33 -0.48
N LEU A 84 -15.40 -1.03 0.10
CA LEU A 84 -14.03 -0.53 0.31
C LEU A 84 -13.33 -0.12 -0.99
N PHE A 85 -13.64 -0.80 -2.09
CA PHE A 85 -13.00 -0.59 -3.39
C PHE A 85 -13.91 0.10 -4.41
N ALA A 86 -15.12 0.53 -4.03
CA ALA A 86 -16.06 1.19 -4.94
C ALA A 86 -15.45 2.35 -5.76
N PRO A 87 -14.59 3.23 -5.20
CA PRO A 87 -13.96 4.30 -5.98
C PRO A 87 -13.07 3.84 -7.13
N LEU A 88 -12.62 2.58 -7.12
CA LEU A 88 -11.82 1.97 -8.20
C LEU A 88 -12.67 1.40 -9.34
N HIS A 89 -14.00 1.34 -9.16
CA HIS A 89 -14.95 0.80 -10.14
C HIS A 89 -15.74 1.87 -10.91
N ASP A 90 -15.74 3.12 -10.45
CA ASP A 90 -16.65 4.17 -10.94
C ASP A 90 -16.27 4.81 -12.28
N LYS A 91 -15.26 4.31 -13.01
CA LYS A 91 -14.66 5.10 -14.09
C LYS A 91 -15.10 4.83 -15.52
N ASN A 92 -15.68 3.70 -15.92
CA ASN A 92 -16.32 3.57 -17.24
C ASN A 92 -17.16 2.28 -17.34
N GLU A 93 -18.43 2.40 -17.73
CA GLU A 93 -19.21 1.25 -18.22
C GLU A 93 -18.49 0.66 -19.45
N GLY A 94 -17.87 -0.50 -19.30
CA GLY A 94 -17.16 -1.21 -20.36
C GLY A 94 -15.65 -1.38 -20.19
N GLU A 95 -15.05 -0.87 -19.11
CA GLU A 95 -13.66 -1.18 -18.77
C GLU A 95 -13.49 -2.60 -18.20
N GLU A 96 -12.32 -3.20 -18.45
CA GLU A 96 -11.96 -4.48 -17.84
C GLU A 96 -11.90 -4.34 -16.31
N PRO A 97 -12.33 -5.38 -15.57
CA PRO A 97 -12.30 -5.34 -14.12
C PRO A 97 -10.86 -5.22 -13.60
N VAL A 98 -10.68 -4.47 -12.51
CA VAL A 98 -9.38 -4.36 -11.84
C VAL A 98 -8.97 -5.73 -11.31
N MET A 99 -7.83 -6.25 -11.77
CA MET A 99 -7.27 -7.52 -11.33
C MET A 99 -6.14 -7.27 -10.32
N VAL A 100 -6.19 -7.94 -9.17
CA VAL A 100 -5.18 -7.81 -8.10
C VAL A 100 -4.66 -9.18 -7.67
N GLN A 101 -3.47 -9.19 -7.05
CA GLN A 101 -2.89 -10.39 -6.46
C GLN A 101 -3.75 -10.88 -5.29
N GLY A 102 -4.37 -12.06 -5.42
CA GLY A 102 -5.36 -12.56 -4.46
C GLY A 102 -4.78 -12.82 -3.06
N ALA A 103 -3.52 -13.23 -2.97
CA ALA A 103 -2.85 -13.41 -1.67
C ALA A 103 -2.65 -12.07 -0.94
N LEU A 104 -2.24 -11.01 -1.67
CA LEU A 104 -2.05 -9.68 -1.10
C LEU A 104 -3.39 -9.03 -0.70
N LEU A 105 -4.43 -9.22 -1.53
CA LEU A 105 -5.78 -8.76 -1.20
C LEU A 105 -6.26 -9.36 0.13
N ARG A 106 -6.13 -10.69 0.30
CA ARG A 106 -6.52 -11.36 1.55
C ARG A 106 -5.71 -10.88 2.76
N ILE A 107 -4.41 -10.65 2.59
CA ILE A 107 -3.57 -10.10 3.66
C ILE A 107 -4.08 -8.71 4.06
N PHE A 108 -4.37 -7.85 3.07
CA PHE A 108 -4.89 -6.51 3.30
C PHE A 108 -6.27 -6.52 3.96
N GLU A 109 -7.24 -7.30 3.45
CA GLU A 109 -8.59 -7.40 4.02
C GLU A 109 -8.56 -7.87 5.49
N ASN A 110 -7.71 -8.86 5.80
CA ASN A 110 -7.53 -9.36 7.16
C ASN A 110 -6.94 -8.28 8.09
N MET A 111 -5.99 -7.47 7.62
CA MET A 111 -5.46 -6.34 8.38
C MET A 111 -6.48 -5.22 8.53
N TYR A 112 -7.19 -4.87 7.46
CA TYR A 112 -8.21 -3.81 7.47
C TYR A 112 -9.35 -4.15 8.44
N SER A 113 -9.71 -5.42 8.54
CA SER A 113 -10.72 -5.90 9.51
C SER A 113 -10.26 -5.83 10.97
N ASN A 114 -8.97 -5.56 11.24
CA ASN A 114 -8.43 -5.44 12.59
C ASN A 114 -8.79 -4.06 13.20
N PRO A 115 -9.54 -3.99 14.32
CA PRO A 115 -9.90 -2.71 14.92
C PRO A 115 -8.69 -1.89 15.39
N SER A 116 -7.59 -2.54 15.78
CA SER A 116 -6.34 -1.84 16.16
C SER A 116 -5.72 -1.13 14.97
N PHE A 117 -5.81 -1.73 13.78
CA PHE A 117 -5.35 -1.10 12.54
C PHE A 117 -6.17 0.16 12.23
N GLN A 118 -7.50 0.04 12.22
CA GLN A 118 -8.41 1.17 11.99
C GLN A 118 -8.19 2.30 13.00
N TYR A 119 -8.04 1.94 14.27
CA TYR A 119 -7.75 2.91 15.33
C TYR A 119 -6.44 3.65 15.04
N GLN A 120 -5.31 2.95 14.86
CA GLN A 120 -4.01 3.58 14.63
C GLN A 120 -3.99 4.46 13.36
N VAL A 121 -4.62 4.01 12.28
CA VAL A 121 -4.73 4.74 11.02
C VAL A 121 -5.50 6.05 11.17
N SER A 122 -6.51 6.10 12.04
CA SER A 122 -7.31 7.31 12.27
C SER A 122 -6.56 8.43 13.03
N PHE A 123 -5.41 8.12 13.65
CA PHE A 123 -4.55 9.12 14.31
C PHE A 123 -3.38 9.58 13.44
N LEU A 124 -3.17 9.01 12.26
CA LEU A 124 -2.12 9.48 11.36
C LEU A 124 -2.55 10.81 10.72
N PRO A 125 -1.63 11.79 10.61
CA PRO A 125 -1.88 12.97 9.80
C PRO A 125 -1.86 12.57 8.32
N TRP A 126 -2.98 12.80 7.63
CA TRP A 126 -3.18 12.55 6.19
C TRP A 126 -3.13 13.86 5.40
#